data_AF-A0A7C7VSQ2-F1
#
_entry.id   AF-A0A7C7VSQ2-F1
#
_cell.length_a   1.000
_cell.length_b   1.000
_cell.length_c   1.000
_cell.angle_alpha   90.00
_cell.angle_beta   90.00
_cell.angle_gamma   90.00
#
_symmetry.space_group_name_H-M   'P 1'
#
loop_
_entity.id
_entity.type
_entity.pdbx_description
1 polymer ?
#
loop_
_entity_poly.entity_id
_entity_poly.type
_entity_poly.pdbx_seq_one_letter_code
_entity_poly.pdbx_strand_id
1 'polypeptide(L)'
;MAKKKMRTPEEASRDQAAAALLERAYRLEIETSFSRADEIVPCPIGAEGLCCKNCAMGPCRLVGKTDRGVCGATIATVVARNFCRAVAVGAASHSDHGRDLAYTLLGAAEGHAPDYKIRDPFKLLEVAGYLGVKTDGRPLEEVARDVALAALGEFGRVQGELLYVKRAPPKRQEIWRKLGISPRSIDREVVDLLHRTHIGNDQDAEHLLDQAMRCALSDGWGGSMLATDISDILFGTPAPVRSEANLGVLREDQVNIIIHGHEPTLSEMIVAAAQDPELIEYAKSKGAAGINLAGICCTANETLMREGIPL
;
A
#
# COMPACT_ATOMS: atom_id res chain seq x y z
N MET A 1 -3.28 -40.57 -14.49
CA MET A 1 -3.58 -39.14 -14.68
C MET A 1 -2.44 -38.53 -15.48
N ALA A 2 -2.71 -37.65 -16.45
CA ALA A 2 -1.63 -36.95 -17.14
C ALA A 2 -0.91 -36.03 -16.14
N LYS A 3 0.42 -36.08 -16.06
CA LYS A 3 1.18 -35.08 -15.30
C LYS A 3 0.87 -33.72 -15.93
N LYS A 4 0.32 -32.80 -15.14
CA LYS A 4 0.10 -31.40 -15.53
C LYS A 4 1.47 -30.84 -15.93
N LYS A 5 1.59 -30.20 -17.11
CA LYS A 5 2.87 -29.63 -17.54
C LYS A 5 3.20 -28.47 -16.60
N MET A 6 4.20 -28.65 -15.74
CA MET A 6 4.80 -27.53 -15.01
C MET A 6 5.55 -26.64 -16.00
N ARG A 7 5.50 -25.32 -15.79
CA ARG A 7 6.24 -24.36 -16.60
C ARG A 7 7.75 -24.52 -16.35
N THR A 8 8.57 -24.31 -17.38
CA THR A 8 10.03 -24.20 -17.17
C THR A 8 10.38 -22.86 -16.47
N PRO A 9 11.57 -22.72 -15.88
CA PRO A 9 12.01 -21.44 -15.30
C PRO A 9 11.93 -20.24 -16.27
N GLU A 10 12.19 -20.47 -17.56
CA GLU A 10 12.15 -19.47 -18.63
C GLU A 10 10.72 -19.18 -19.13
N GLU A 11 9.79 -20.12 -18.93
CA GLU A 11 8.35 -19.90 -19.07
C GLU A 11 7.76 -19.14 -17.85
N ALA A 12 8.44 -19.18 -16.69
CA ALA A 12 8.05 -18.47 -15.47
C ALA A 12 8.56 -17.02 -15.42
N SER A 13 9.81 -16.76 -15.82
CA SER A 13 10.43 -15.43 -15.76
C SER A 13 11.29 -15.12 -16.98
N ARG A 14 11.37 -13.82 -17.33
CA ARG A 14 12.34 -13.27 -18.29
C ARG A 14 13.63 -12.81 -17.63
N ASP A 15 13.61 -12.60 -16.31
CA ASP A 15 14.83 -12.29 -15.56
C ASP A 15 15.68 -13.56 -15.38
N GLN A 16 16.96 -13.47 -15.72
CA GLN A 16 17.88 -14.61 -15.74
C GLN A 16 18.23 -15.08 -14.32
N ALA A 17 18.33 -14.16 -13.35
CA ALA A 17 18.65 -14.52 -11.97
C ALA A 17 17.47 -15.26 -11.30
N ALA A 18 16.24 -14.79 -11.55
CA ALA A 18 15.02 -15.47 -11.15
C ALA A 18 14.89 -16.85 -11.80
N ALA A 19 15.16 -16.98 -13.12
CA ALA A 19 15.13 -18.29 -13.78
C ALA A 19 16.16 -19.28 -13.17
N ALA A 20 17.38 -18.83 -12.89
CA ALA A 20 18.40 -19.65 -12.23
C ALA A 20 17.99 -20.07 -10.79
N LEU A 21 17.37 -19.18 -10.01
CA LEU A 21 16.85 -19.54 -8.69
C LEU A 21 15.62 -20.46 -8.75
N LEU A 22 14.76 -20.33 -9.76
CA LEU A 22 13.63 -21.24 -9.97
C LEU A 22 14.10 -22.65 -10.35
N GLU A 23 15.13 -22.77 -11.19
CA GLU A 23 15.76 -24.07 -11.46
C GLU A 23 16.36 -24.68 -10.19
N ARG A 24 17.07 -23.87 -9.38
CA ARG A 24 17.62 -24.31 -8.09
C ARG A 24 16.52 -24.74 -7.12
N ALA A 25 15.42 -23.99 -7.01
CA ALA A 25 14.29 -24.32 -6.15
C ALA A 25 13.66 -25.67 -6.56
N TYR A 26 13.47 -25.89 -7.86
CA TYR A 26 12.98 -27.17 -8.39
C TYR A 26 13.90 -28.35 -8.04
N ARG A 27 15.22 -28.20 -8.22
CA ARG A 27 16.22 -29.24 -7.86
C ARG A 27 16.30 -29.53 -6.36
N LEU A 28 15.88 -28.58 -5.51
CA LEU A 28 15.85 -28.69 -4.05
C LEU A 28 14.45 -29.04 -3.51
N GLU A 29 13.47 -29.32 -4.37
CA GLU A 29 12.07 -29.58 -4.02
C GLU A 29 11.41 -28.45 -3.19
N ILE A 30 11.88 -27.21 -3.38
CA ILE A 30 11.35 -26.00 -2.73
C ILE A 30 10.19 -25.43 -3.55
N GLU A 31 9.01 -25.37 -2.94
CA GLU A 31 7.80 -24.85 -3.55
C GLU A 31 7.84 -23.31 -3.73
N THR A 32 7.41 -22.82 -4.88
CA THR A 32 7.38 -21.39 -5.23
C THR A 32 5.96 -20.92 -5.57
N SER A 33 5.78 -19.60 -5.72
CA SER A 33 4.51 -19.04 -6.23
C SER A 33 4.13 -19.59 -7.60
N PHE A 34 5.13 -19.86 -8.46
CA PHE A 34 4.92 -20.42 -9.79
C PHE A 34 4.50 -21.90 -9.76
N SER A 35 5.13 -22.75 -8.93
CA SER A 35 4.71 -24.15 -8.82
C SER A 35 3.31 -24.26 -8.23
N ARG A 36 2.98 -23.48 -7.19
CA ARG A 36 1.61 -23.38 -6.66
C ARG A 36 0.59 -22.96 -7.73
N ALA A 37 0.94 -21.99 -8.58
CA ALA A 37 0.06 -21.55 -9.66
C ALA A 37 -0.11 -22.60 -10.78
N ASP A 38 0.89 -23.46 -11.01
CA ASP A 38 0.76 -24.60 -11.93
C ASP A 38 -0.06 -25.74 -11.34
N GLU A 39 0.02 -26.01 -10.04
CA GLU A 39 -0.71 -27.09 -9.39
C GLU A 39 -2.18 -26.74 -9.17
N ILE A 40 -2.46 -25.58 -8.56
CA ILE A 40 -3.80 -25.11 -8.23
C ILE A 40 -4.58 -24.85 -9.52
N VAL A 41 -5.77 -25.44 -9.64
CA VAL A 41 -6.74 -25.07 -10.68
C VAL A 41 -7.59 -23.91 -10.16
N PRO A 42 -7.58 -22.72 -10.78
CA PRO A 42 -8.43 -21.61 -10.36
C PRO A 42 -9.91 -22.01 -10.36
N CYS A 43 -10.64 -21.62 -9.32
CA CYS A 43 -12.09 -21.89 -9.26
C CYS A 43 -12.81 -21.08 -10.35
N PRO A 44 -13.49 -21.70 -11.33
CA PRO A 44 -14.09 -20.95 -12.45
C PRO A 44 -15.17 -19.97 -11.99
N ILE A 45 -16.02 -20.41 -11.05
CA ILE A 45 -17.06 -19.57 -10.43
C ILE A 45 -16.45 -18.39 -9.66
N GLY A 46 -15.27 -18.60 -9.06
CA GLY A 46 -14.55 -17.54 -8.32
C GLY A 46 -13.86 -16.55 -9.26
N ALA A 47 -13.26 -17.04 -10.35
CA ALA A 47 -12.59 -16.23 -11.37
C ALA A 47 -13.56 -15.27 -12.09
N GLU A 48 -14.80 -15.71 -12.32
CA GLU A 48 -15.87 -14.89 -12.89
C GLU A 48 -16.62 -14.04 -11.83
N GLY A 49 -16.26 -14.14 -10.55
CA GLY A 49 -16.90 -13.39 -9.46
C GLY A 49 -18.32 -13.84 -9.08
N LEU A 50 -18.78 -14.99 -9.59
CA LEU A 50 -20.16 -15.50 -9.50
C LEU A 50 -20.50 -16.21 -8.17
N CYS A 51 -19.63 -16.10 -7.15
CA CYS A 51 -19.82 -16.69 -5.83
C CYS A 51 -20.02 -15.58 -4.77
N CYS A 52 -21.14 -15.61 -4.05
CA CYS A 52 -21.43 -14.69 -2.95
C CYS A 52 -21.35 -15.42 -1.61
N LYS A 53 -20.59 -14.86 -0.66
CA LYS A 53 -20.39 -15.40 0.71
C LYS A 53 -20.68 -14.37 1.82
N ASN A 54 -21.49 -13.35 1.53
CA ASN A 54 -21.67 -12.18 2.41
C ASN A 54 -22.71 -12.40 3.53
N CYS A 55 -23.30 -13.60 3.67
CA CYS A 55 -24.26 -13.93 4.74
C CYS A 55 -24.41 -15.45 4.93
N ALA A 56 -25.03 -15.85 6.05
CA ALA A 56 -25.27 -17.25 6.42
C ALA A 56 -26.40 -17.97 5.64
N MET A 57 -27.19 -17.26 4.82
CA MET A 57 -28.13 -17.91 3.88
C MET A 57 -27.43 -18.46 2.62
N GLY A 58 -26.17 -18.07 2.40
CA GLY A 58 -25.33 -18.61 1.34
C GLY A 58 -24.45 -19.77 1.80
N PRO A 59 -23.36 -20.08 1.07
CA PRO A 59 -22.87 -19.38 -0.11
C PRO A 59 -23.78 -19.56 -1.34
N CYS A 60 -24.00 -18.48 -2.10
CA CYS A 60 -24.74 -18.53 -3.36
C CYS A 60 -23.75 -18.69 -4.53
N ARG A 61 -24.02 -19.60 -5.47
CA ARG A 61 -23.28 -19.79 -6.72
C ARG A 61 -24.20 -19.50 -7.89
N LEU A 62 -23.89 -18.47 -8.67
CA LEU A 62 -24.77 -17.97 -9.73
C LEU A 62 -24.34 -18.52 -11.09
N VAL A 63 -24.76 -19.75 -11.39
CA VAL A 63 -24.36 -20.49 -12.60
C VAL A 63 -25.55 -21.21 -13.25
N GLY A 64 -25.51 -21.36 -14.58
CA GLY A 64 -26.53 -22.07 -15.34
C GLY A 64 -27.90 -21.39 -15.24
N LYS A 65 -28.86 -22.05 -14.59
CA LYS A 65 -30.22 -21.51 -14.36
C LYS A 65 -30.36 -20.66 -13.09
N THR A 66 -29.31 -20.58 -12.26
CA THR A 66 -29.31 -19.79 -11.02
C THR A 66 -28.74 -18.40 -11.30
N ASP A 67 -29.62 -17.44 -11.61
CA ASP A 67 -29.26 -16.06 -11.95
C ASP A 67 -29.27 -15.09 -10.75
N ARG A 68 -29.80 -15.56 -9.60
CA ARG A 68 -29.95 -14.78 -8.36
C ARG A 68 -29.58 -15.58 -7.12
N GLY A 69 -29.06 -14.89 -6.10
CA GLY A 69 -28.83 -15.46 -4.77
C GLY A 69 -30.13 -15.60 -3.97
N VAL A 70 -30.07 -16.25 -2.80
CA VAL A 70 -31.24 -16.48 -1.91
C VAL A 70 -31.97 -15.17 -1.55
N CYS A 71 -31.25 -14.06 -1.44
CA CYS A 71 -31.79 -12.73 -1.16
C CYS A 71 -32.24 -11.94 -2.41
N GLY A 72 -32.34 -12.59 -3.57
CA GLY A 72 -32.71 -11.96 -4.85
C GLY A 72 -31.60 -11.16 -5.54
N ALA A 73 -30.43 -11.01 -4.93
CA ALA A 73 -29.29 -10.29 -5.52
C ALA A 73 -28.85 -10.94 -6.84
N THR A 74 -28.72 -10.12 -7.90
CA THR A 74 -28.40 -10.59 -9.26
C THR A 74 -26.91 -10.89 -9.44
N ILE A 75 -26.54 -11.52 -10.56
CA ILE A 75 -25.14 -11.65 -10.99
C ILE A 75 -24.41 -10.31 -10.97
N ALA A 76 -24.96 -9.26 -11.59
CA ALA A 76 -24.34 -7.94 -11.64
C ALA A 76 -24.10 -7.38 -10.22
N THR A 77 -25.10 -7.47 -9.34
CA THR A 77 -24.99 -7.07 -7.94
C THR A 77 -23.90 -7.85 -7.20
N VAL A 78 -23.80 -9.17 -7.39
CA VAL A 78 -22.80 -10.01 -6.71
C VAL A 78 -21.39 -9.72 -7.19
N VAL A 79 -21.18 -9.61 -8.50
CA VAL A 79 -19.88 -9.27 -9.09
C VAL A 79 -19.43 -7.88 -8.63
N ALA A 80 -20.32 -6.88 -8.69
CA ALA A 80 -20.05 -5.53 -8.18
C ALA A 80 -19.68 -5.57 -6.69
N ARG A 81 -20.47 -6.22 -5.82
CA ARG A 81 -20.16 -6.32 -4.38
C ARG A 81 -18.82 -7.01 -4.10
N ASN A 82 -18.47 -8.03 -4.87
CA ASN A 82 -17.18 -8.72 -4.74
C ASN A 82 -16.01 -7.79 -5.13
N PHE A 83 -16.13 -7.04 -6.22
CA PHE A 83 -15.15 -6.03 -6.63
C PHE A 83 -15.03 -4.88 -5.63
N CYS A 84 -16.16 -4.32 -5.17
CA CYS A 84 -16.23 -3.31 -4.12
C CYS A 84 -15.48 -3.73 -2.85
N ARG A 85 -15.57 -5.00 -2.43
CA ARG A 85 -14.82 -5.51 -1.27
C ARG A 85 -13.32 -5.63 -1.53
N ALA A 86 -12.89 -5.93 -2.76
CA ALA A 86 -11.47 -5.89 -3.11
C ALA A 86 -10.91 -4.46 -3.09
N VAL A 87 -11.66 -3.49 -3.63
CA VAL A 87 -11.32 -2.06 -3.56
C VAL A 87 -11.23 -1.57 -2.11
N ALA A 88 -12.21 -1.93 -1.27
CA ALA A 88 -12.21 -1.58 0.16
C ALA A 88 -10.97 -2.10 0.91
N VAL A 89 -10.50 -3.32 0.60
CA VAL A 89 -9.29 -3.89 1.20
C VAL A 89 -8.03 -3.14 0.76
N GLY A 90 -7.88 -2.83 -0.53
CA GLY A 90 -6.74 -2.06 -1.03
C GLY A 90 -6.69 -0.65 -0.42
N ALA A 91 -7.81 0.07 -0.46
CA ALA A 91 -7.92 1.40 0.12
C ALA A 91 -7.68 1.41 1.64
N ALA A 92 -8.11 0.37 2.37
CA ALA A 92 -7.82 0.23 3.80
C ALA A 92 -6.32 0.01 4.08
N SER A 93 -5.61 -0.74 3.23
CA SER A 93 -4.17 -0.98 3.38
C SER A 93 -3.35 0.30 3.23
N HIS A 94 -3.68 1.15 2.25
CA HIS A 94 -3.03 2.46 2.10
C HIS A 94 -3.53 3.49 3.14
N SER A 95 -4.76 3.34 3.66
CA SER A 95 -5.26 4.15 4.78
C SER A 95 -4.39 3.97 6.02
N ASP A 96 -4.23 2.74 6.52
CA ASP A 96 -3.47 2.52 7.76
C ASP A 96 -1.99 2.88 7.63
N HIS A 97 -1.36 2.60 6.49
CA HIS A 97 0.01 3.05 6.21
C HIS A 97 0.15 4.59 6.27
N GLY A 98 -0.78 5.35 5.67
CA GLY A 98 -0.80 6.81 5.79
C GLY A 98 -1.11 7.31 7.21
N ARG A 99 -1.86 6.52 7.99
CA ARG A 99 -2.18 6.81 9.40
C ARG A 99 -0.96 6.64 10.30
N ASP A 100 -0.20 5.56 10.13
CA ASP A 100 1.03 5.26 10.88
C ASP A 100 2.12 6.32 10.63
N LEU A 101 2.24 6.79 9.39
CA LEU A 101 3.10 7.93 9.04
C LEU A 101 2.66 9.23 9.72
N ALA A 102 1.35 9.53 9.73
CA ALA A 102 0.82 10.70 10.44
C ALA A 102 1.04 10.60 11.96
N TYR A 103 0.90 9.41 12.57
CA TYR A 103 1.27 9.19 13.97
C TYR A 103 2.78 9.34 14.21
N THR A 104 3.63 8.90 13.28
CA THR A 104 5.08 9.07 13.39
C THR A 104 5.47 10.55 13.34
N LEU A 105 4.88 11.33 12.43
CA LEU A 105 5.09 12.78 12.38
C LEU A 105 4.62 13.47 13.67
N LEU A 106 3.49 13.05 14.24
CA LEU A 106 3.04 13.56 15.54
C LEU A 106 4.04 13.21 16.67
N GLY A 107 4.50 11.95 16.71
CA GLY A 107 5.48 11.49 17.70
C GLY A 107 6.83 12.21 17.61
N ALA A 108 7.31 12.47 16.39
CA ALA A 108 8.51 13.26 16.14
C ALA A 108 8.33 14.72 16.61
N ALA A 109 7.21 15.35 16.24
CA ALA A 109 6.90 16.74 16.57
C ALA A 109 6.68 16.98 18.07
N GLU A 110 6.13 16.01 18.80
CA GLU A 110 5.94 16.07 20.25
C GLU A 110 7.16 15.55 21.07
N GLY A 111 8.23 15.10 20.39
CA GLY A 111 9.44 14.59 21.05
C GLY A 111 9.32 13.18 21.64
N HIS A 112 8.22 12.47 21.35
CA HIS A 112 7.98 11.09 21.76
C HIS A 112 8.72 10.05 20.88
N ALA A 113 9.20 10.46 19.70
CA ALA A 113 9.94 9.61 18.76
C ALA A 113 11.24 10.31 18.30
N PRO A 114 12.26 10.45 19.17
CA PRO A 114 13.41 11.36 18.98
C PRO A 114 14.37 11.00 17.83
N ASP A 115 14.31 9.76 17.35
CA ASP A 115 15.10 9.31 16.20
C ASP A 115 14.54 9.83 14.86
N TYR A 116 13.24 10.15 14.83
CA TYR A 116 12.56 10.74 13.67
C TYR A 116 12.61 12.27 13.75
N LYS A 117 12.83 12.91 12.59
CA LYS A 117 13.03 14.37 12.48
C LYS A 117 12.33 14.91 11.24
N ILE A 118 12.04 16.20 11.24
CA ILE A 118 11.59 16.92 10.05
C ILE A 118 12.81 17.08 9.13
N ARG A 119 12.99 16.17 8.18
CA ARG A 119 14.10 16.21 7.20
C ARG A 119 13.80 17.18 6.05
N ASP A 120 12.55 17.33 5.64
CA ASP A 120 12.15 18.35 4.64
C ASP A 120 11.17 19.39 5.22
N PRO A 121 11.67 20.55 5.69
CA PRO A 121 10.83 21.62 6.20
C PRO A 121 10.10 22.40 5.08
N PHE A 122 10.56 22.37 3.83
CA PHE A 122 9.85 23.03 2.72
C PHE A 122 8.61 22.23 2.35
N LYS A 123 8.74 20.90 2.29
CA LYS A 123 7.64 19.96 2.10
C LYS A 123 6.60 20.10 3.21
N LEU A 124 7.03 20.23 4.46
CA LEU A 124 6.14 20.46 5.60
C LEU A 124 5.28 21.72 5.42
N LEU A 125 5.89 22.83 4.97
CA LEU A 125 5.18 24.09 4.74
C LEU A 125 4.21 24.01 3.54
N GLU A 126 4.57 23.28 2.46
CA GLU A 126 3.66 22.99 1.34
C GLU A 126 2.42 22.22 1.84
N VAL A 127 2.63 21.12 2.58
CA VAL A 127 1.58 20.26 3.12
C VAL A 127 0.70 21.01 4.11
N ALA A 128 1.27 21.87 4.96
CA ALA A 128 0.53 22.77 5.83
C ALA A 128 -0.46 23.64 5.04
N GLY A 129 -0.04 24.21 3.91
CA GLY A 129 -0.92 24.93 2.99
C GLY A 129 -2.04 24.07 2.39
N TYR A 130 -1.78 22.79 2.10
CA TYR A 130 -2.80 21.86 1.65
C TYR A 130 -3.80 21.46 2.75
N LEU A 131 -3.36 21.31 3.99
CA LEU A 131 -4.20 20.98 5.14
C LEU A 131 -4.84 22.21 5.83
N GLY A 132 -4.48 23.43 5.41
CA GLY A 132 -5.02 24.67 5.99
C GLY A 132 -4.41 25.04 7.34
N VAL A 133 -3.25 24.47 7.67
CA VAL A 133 -2.46 24.79 8.86
C VAL A 133 -1.72 26.10 8.64
N LYS A 134 -1.76 27.00 9.63
CA LYS A 134 -1.03 28.27 9.59
C LYS A 134 0.43 28.07 9.98
N THR A 135 1.33 28.75 9.26
CA THR A 135 2.80 28.56 9.36
C THR A 135 3.55 29.81 9.83
N ASP A 136 2.99 31.01 9.60
CA ASP A 136 3.75 32.26 9.71
C ASP A 136 4.29 32.53 11.12
N GLY A 137 5.61 32.63 11.24
CA GLY A 137 6.30 32.95 12.50
C GLY A 137 6.32 31.82 13.54
N ARG A 138 5.97 30.59 13.17
CA ARG A 138 5.88 29.44 14.09
C ARG A 138 7.13 28.55 14.07
N PRO A 139 7.47 27.88 15.18
CA PRO A 139 8.42 26.76 15.19
C PRO A 139 7.98 25.63 14.25
N LEU A 140 8.93 24.92 13.65
CA LEU A 140 8.64 23.84 12.70
C LEU A 140 7.96 22.65 13.39
N GLU A 141 8.30 22.38 14.64
CA GLU A 141 7.74 21.33 15.47
C GLU A 141 6.25 21.57 15.74
N GLU A 142 5.85 22.82 16.01
CA GLU A 142 4.44 23.20 16.13
C GLU A 142 3.67 23.03 14.81
N VAL A 143 4.29 23.39 13.68
CA VAL A 143 3.68 23.21 12.36
C VAL A 143 3.54 21.73 12.02
N ALA A 144 4.56 20.91 12.29
CA ALA A 144 4.55 19.46 12.09
C ALA A 144 3.48 18.77 12.93
N ARG A 145 3.34 19.17 14.21
CA ARG A 145 2.28 18.68 15.09
C ARG A 145 0.88 19.00 14.54
N ASP A 146 0.65 20.23 14.12
CA ASP A 146 -0.66 20.62 13.57
C ASP A 146 -0.93 19.98 12.19
N VAL A 147 0.10 19.78 11.37
CA VAL A 147 0.02 19.03 10.10
C VAL A 147 -0.35 17.57 10.37
N ALA A 148 0.30 16.91 11.32
CA ALA A 148 -0.01 15.53 11.70
C ALA A 148 -1.44 15.39 12.24
N LEU A 149 -1.87 16.30 13.12
CA LEU A 149 -3.25 16.33 13.64
C LEU A 149 -4.28 16.61 12.55
N ALA A 150 -3.98 17.50 11.58
CA ALA A 150 -4.85 17.76 10.45
C ALA A 150 -4.94 16.55 9.50
N ALA A 151 -3.83 15.87 9.24
CA ALA A 151 -3.80 14.63 8.45
C ALA A 151 -4.59 13.50 9.13
N LEU A 152 -4.39 13.28 10.44
CA LEU A 152 -5.20 12.35 11.25
C LEU A 152 -6.70 12.69 11.20
N GLY A 153 -7.04 13.97 11.11
CA GLY A 153 -8.41 14.45 10.93
C GLY A 153 -9.09 14.03 9.61
N GLU A 154 -8.33 13.76 8.56
CA GLU A 154 -8.85 13.35 7.24
C GLU A 154 -9.35 11.89 7.24
N PHE A 155 -8.78 11.04 8.08
CA PHE A 155 -9.24 9.66 8.28
C PHE A 155 -10.65 9.62 8.86
N GLY A 156 -10.90 10.42 9.91
CA GLY A 156 -12.17 10.49 10.65
C GLY A 156 -13.09 11.66 10.29
N ARG A 157 -12.85 12.37 9.18
CA ARG A 157 -13.53 13.63 8.84
C ARG A 157 -15.07 13.54 8.86
N VAL A 158 -15.68 14.34 9.74
CA VAL A 158 -17.13 14.30 10.00
C VAL A 158 -17.96 14.89 8.84
N GLN A 159 -17.51 15.99 8.25
CA GLN A 159 -18.25 16.76 7.23
C GLN A 159 -17.36 17.29 6.10
N GLY A 160 -17.97 17.46 4.92
CA GLY A 160 -17.31 18.00 3.73
C GLY A 160 -16.58 16.93 2.91
N GLU A 161 -15.57 17.38 2.18
CA GLU A 161 -14.67 16.60 1.33
C GLU A 161 -13.27 16.55 1.94
N LEU A 162 -12.44 15.59 1.52
CA LEU A 162 -11.02 15.60 1.85
C LEU A 162 -10.35 16.89 1.33
N LEU A 163 -9.51 17.51 2.16
CA LEU A 163 -8.76 18.74 1.86
C LEU A 163 -7.85 18.55 0.65
N TYR A 164 -7.26 17.37 0.49
CA TYR A 164 -6.35 17.05 -0.62
C TYR A 164 -7.03 17.00 -1.99
N VAL A 165 -8.37 16.87 -2.06
CA VAL A 165 -9.14 17.01 -3.31
C VAL A 165 -8.86 18.35 -4.00
N LYS A 166 -8.52 19.40 -3.23
CA LYS A 166 -8.21 20.73 -3.77
C LYS A 166 -6.94 20.78 -4.64
N ARG A 167 -6.06 19.76 -4.56
CA ARG A 167 -4.87 19.61 -5.41
C ARG A 167 -5.22 19.18 -6.84
N ALA A 168 -6.38 18.55 -7.05
CA ALA A 168 -6.84 18.20 -8.38
C ALA A 168 -7.26 19.46 -9.16
N PRO A 169 -7.10 19.50 -10.51
CA PRO A 169 -7.55 20.64 -11.31
C PRO A 169 -9.03 20.97 -11.06
N PRO A 170 -9.46 22.25 -11.03
CA PRO A 170 -10.84 22.63 -10.64
C PRO A 170 -11.94 21.87 -11.40
N LYS A 171 -11.80 21.75 -12.73
CA LYS A 171 -12.70 20.97 -13.59
C LYS A 171 -12.85 19.50 -13.18
N ARG A 172 -11.82 18.89 -12.60
CA ARG A 172 -11.87 17.51 -12.08
C ARG A 172 -12.65 17.44 -10.77
N GLN A 173 -12.46 18.40 -9.87
CA GLN A 173 -13.25 18.51 -8.63
C GLN A 173 -14.74 18.71 -8.96
N GLU A 174 -15.07 19.58 -9.92
CA GLU A 174 -16.44 19.79 -10.41
C GLU A 174 -17.08 18.49 -10.94
N ILE A 175 -16.34 17.70 -11.71
CA ILE A 175 -16.81 16.39 -12.21
C ILE A 175 -17.10 15.44 -11.04
N TRP A 176 -16.19 15.33 -10.06
CA TRP A 176 -16.41 14.46 -8.89
C TRP A 176 -17.61 14.91 -8.04
N ARG A 177 -17.81 16.22 -7.86
CA ARG A 177 -18.99 16.78 -7.19
C ARG A 177 -20.28 16.49 -7.95
N LYS A 178 -20.29 16.70 -9.28
CA LYS A 178 -21.44 16.43 -10.14
C LYS A 178 -21.84 14.95 -10.18
N LEU A 179 -20.86 14.06 -10.20
CA LEU A 179 -21.06 12.60 -10.13
C LEU A 179 -21.31 12.10 -8.69
N GLY A 180 -21.17 12.95 -7.66
CA GLY A 180 -21.30 12.54 -6.27
C GLY A 180 -20.22 11.55 -5.79
N ILE A 181 -19.03 11.54 -6.41
CA ILE A 181 -17.90 10.64 -6.07
C ILE A 181 -16.70 11.38 -5.45
N SER A 182 -16.90 12.62 -5.00
CA SER A 182 -15.88 13.33 -4.21
C SER A 182 -15.69 12.66 -2.83
N PRO A 183 -14.46 12.29 -2.41
CA PRO A 183 -14.23 11.57 -1.16
C PRO A 183 -14.40 12.46 0.08
N ARG A 184 -14.97 11.90 1.15
CA ARG A 184 -15.38 12.65 2.37
C ARG A 184 -14.44 12.43 3.54
N SER A 185 -14.10 11.17 3.84
CA SER A 185 -13.10 10.77 4.83
C SER A 185 -12.53 9.40 4.43
N ILE A 186 -11.24 9.17 4.71
CA ILE A 186 -10.52 7.99 4.20
C ILE A 186 -11.15 6.69 4.72
N ASP A 187 -11.33 6.57 6.03
CA ASP A 187 -11.94 5.38 6.63
C ASP A 187 -13.45 5.29 6.33
N ARG A 188 -14.15 6.43 6.22
CA ARG A 188 -15.59 6.45 5.95
C ARG A 188 -15.93 5.82 4.61
N GLU A 189 -15.15 6.04 3.56
CA GLU A 189 -15.46 5.45 2.26
C GLU A 189 -15.28 3.92 2.26
N VAL A 190 -14.29 3.41 2.99
CA VAL A 190 -14.11 1.97 3.25
C VAL A 190 -15.32 1.40 4.00
N VAL A 191 -15.73 2.06 5.09
CA VAL A 191 -16.89 1.62 5.91
C VAL A 191 -18.21 1.68 5.13
N ASP A 192 -18.46 2.73 4.35
CA ASP A 192 -19.66 2.88 3.50
C ASP A 192 -19.69 1.79 2.41
N LEU A 193 -18.55 1.49 1.78
CA LEU A 193 -18.45 0.42 0.78
C LEU A 193 -18.64 -0.99 1.40
N LEU A 194 -18.14 -1.24 2.61
CA LEU A 194 -18.41 -2.49 3.35
C LEU A 194 -19.87 -2.61 3.81
N HIS A 195 -20.49 -1.50 4.21
CA HIS A 195 -21.92 -1.41 4.56
C HIS A 195 -22.82 -1.74 3.37
N ARG A 196 -22.58 -1.11 2.22
CA ARG A 196 -23.36 -1.34 0.98
C ARG A 196 -23.26 -2.75 0.44
N THR A 197 -22.11 -3.39 0.63
CA THR A 197 -21.89 -4.77 0.21
C THR A 197 -22.45 -5.81 1.18
N HIS A 198 -23.07 -5.40 2.28
CA HIS A 198 -23.85 -6.28 3.15
C HIS A 198 -25.14 -6.76 2.45
N ILE A 199 -25.66 -7.91 2.89
CA ILE A 199 -26.96 -8.41 2.41
C ILE A 199 -28.09 -7.43 2.75
N GLY A 200 -29.01 -7.23 1.80
CA GLY A 200 -30.21 -6.40 1.98
C GLY A 200 -29.96 -4.89 1.93
N ASN A 201 -28.73 -4.46 1.65
CA ASN A 201 -28.37 -3.06 1.44
C ASN A 201 -28.37 -2.73 -0.07
N ASP A 202 -27.35 -2.07 -0.59
CA ASP A 202 -27.24 -1.60 -1.98
C ASP A 202 -27.28 -2.77 -2.99
N GLN A 203 -28.36 -2.86 -3.79
CA GLN A 203 -28.58 -3.92 -4.78
C GLN A 203 -28.25 -3.48 -6.22
N ASP A 204 -28.00 -2.19 -6.44
CA ASP A 204 -27.70 -1.62 -7.74
C ASP A 204 -26.20 -1.71 -8.05
N ALA A 205 -25.85 -2.24 -9.23
CA ALA A 205 -24.46 -2.51 -9.58
C ALA A 205 -23.69 -1.24 -9.98
N GLU A 206 -24.35 -0.24 -10.58
CA GLU A 206 -23.70 1.01 -10.99
C GLU A 206 -23.45 1.90 -9.76
N HIS A 207 -24.44 2.03 -8.88
CA HIS A 207 -24.32 2.77 -7.62
C HIS A 207 -23.24 2.18 -6.67
N LEU A 208 -23.08 0.86 -6.67
CA LEU A 208 -21.98 0.17 -5.98
C LEU A 208 -20.61 0.53 -6.58
N LEU A 209 -20.51 0.63 -7.91
CA LEU A 209 -19.27 1.01 -8.60
C LEU A 209 -18.95 2.49 -8.43
N ASP A 210 -19.94 3.38 -8.36
CA ASP A 210 -19.74 4.79 -8.00
C ASP A 210 -19.14 4.95 -6.60
N GLN A 211 -19.61 4.20 -5.61
CA GLN A 211 -19.00 4.20 -4.28
C GLN A 211 -17.61 3.54 -4.28
N ALA A 212 -17.36 2.52 -5.13
CA ALA A 212 -16.02 1.97 -5.31
C ALA A 212 -15.06 3.01 -5.90
N MET A 213 -15.50 3.82 -6.88
CA MET A 213 -14.72 4.95 -7.38
C MET A 213 -14.45 6.01 -6.29
N ARG A 214 -15.45 6.36 -5.46
CA ARG A 214 -15.24 7.29 -4.33
C ARG A 214 -14.23 6.75 -3.32
N CYS A 215 -14.26 5.45 -3.01
CA CYS A 215 -13.31 4.79 -2.10
C CYS A 215 -11.88 4.72 -2.67
N ALA A 216 -11.74 4.43 -3.96
CA ALA A 216 -10.44 4.51 -4.65
C ALA A 216 -9.91 5.95 -4.72
N LEU A 217 -10.79 6.96 -4.82
CA LEU A 217 -10.40 8.37 -4.74
C LEU A 217 -9.97 8.80 -3.34
N SER A 218 -10.58 8.28 -2.26
CA SER A 218 -10.13 8.55 -0.89
C SER A 218 -8.81 7.88 -0.52
N ASP A 219 -8.43 6.81 -1.22
CA ASP A 219 -7.07 6.26 -1.19
C ASP A 219 -6.12 7.21 -1.94
N GLY A 220 -6.27 7.33 -3.26
CA GLY A 220 -5.32 8.03 -4.12
C GLY A 220 -5.20 9.55 -3.86
N TRP A 221 -6.24 10.21 -3.34
CA TRP A 221 -6.23 11.63 -2.93
C TRP A 221 -6.36 11.81 -1.42
N GLY A 222 -6.14 10.75 -0.65
CA GLY A 222 -6.14 10.76 0.82
C GLY A 222 -5.00 9.90 1.33
N GLY A 223 -5.29 8.65 1.71
CA GLY A 223 -4.34 7.74 2.37
C GLY A 223 -2.96 7.67 1.70
N SER A 224 -2.91 7.27 0.42
CA SER A 224 -1.65 7.17 -0.33
C SER A 224 -0.92 8.51 -0.48
N MET A 225 -1.64 9.60 -0.79
CA MET A 225 -1.01 10.89 -1.08
C MET A 225 -0.51 11.60 0.19
N LEU A 226 -1.22 11.41 1.32
CA LEU A 226 -0.73 11.82 2.64
C LEU A 226 0.48 10.98 3.07
N ALA A 227 0.46 9.66 2.83
CA ALA A 227 1.60 8.79 3.10
C ALA A 227 2.86 9.27 2.36
N THR A 228 2.79 9.50 1.04
CA THR A 228 3.93 10.02 0.27
C THR A 228 4.43 11.36 0.81
N ASP A 229 3.55 12.34 0.98
CA ASP A 229 3.96 13.67 1.43
C ASP A 229 4.54 13.67 2.86
N ILE A 230 4.03 12.84 3.78
CA ILE A 230 4.53 12.73 5.15
C ILE A 230 5.84 11.94 5.21
N SER A 231 6.00 10.89 4.39
CA SER A 231 7.27 10.20 4.21
C SER A 231 8.36 11.16 3.72
N ASP A 232 8.04 12.06 2.78
CA ASP A 232 8.99 13.07 2.31
C ASP A 232 9.35 14.09 3.40
N ILE A 233 8.42 14.47 4.28
CA ILE A 233 8.70 15.33 5.45
C ILE A 233 9.65 14.63 6.44
N LEU A 234 9.41 13.35 6.75
CA LEU A 234 10.13 12.57 7.76
C LEU A 234 11.50 12.07 7.27
N PHE A 235 11.56 11.60 6.03
CA PHE A 235 12.70 10.87 5.47
C PHE A 235 13.44 11.68 4.39
N GLY A 236 12.84 12.76 3.90
CA GLY A 236 13.38 13.67 2.89
C GLY A 236 12.72 13.45 1.52
N THR A 237 12.46 14.53 0.79
CA THR A 237 11.95 14.43 -0.59
C THR A 237 13.01 13.77 -1.49
N PRO A 238 12.68 12.69 -2.22
CA PRO A 238 13.61 12.00 -3.12
C PRO A 238 14.33 12.88 -4.13
N ALA A 239 15.60 12.56 -4.40
CA ALA A 239 16.44 13.21 -5.40
C ALA A 239 17.08 12.16 -6.33
N PRO A 240 17.60 12.54 -7.52
CA PRO A 240 18.23 11.60 -8.44
C PRO A 240 19.48 10.92 -7.84
N VAL A 241 19.34 9.63 -7.50
CA VAL A 241 20.43 8.78 -7.00
C VAL A 241 20.85 7.74 -8.05
N ARG A 242 22.00 7.08 -7.82
CA ARG A 242 22.42 5.88 -8.54
C ARG A 242 22.35 4.69 -7.61
N SER A 243 21.81 3.58 -8.09
CA SER A 243 21.78 2.31 -7.36
C SER A 243 21.86 1.13 -8.32
N GLU A 244 21.88 -0.08 -7.78
CA GLU A 244 21.90 -1.36 -8.47
C GLU A 244 20.57 -2.08 -8.25
N ALA A 245 20.19 -2.97 -9.16
CA ALA A 245 18.98 -3.79 -9.02
C ALA A 245 19.17 -5.18 -9.61
N ASN A 246 18.41 -6.16 -9.10
CA ASN A 246 18.48 -7.63 -9.27
C ASN A 246 19.18 -8.38 -8.12
N LEU A 247 19.04 -9.72 -8.11
CA LEU A 247 19.61 -10.61 -7.08
C LEU A 247 21.15 -10.58 -6.95
N GLY A 248 21.86 -9.97 -7.90
CA GLY A 248 23.31 -9.74 -7.87
C GLY A 248 23.74 -8.58 -6.96
N VAL A 249 22.81 -7.83 -6.35
CA VAL A 249 23.10 -6.87 -5.28
C VAL A 249 23.57 -7.54 -3.99
N LEU A 250 23.35 -8.86 -3.85
CA LEU A 250 23.82 -9.66 -2.73
C LEU A 250 25.34 -9.85 -2.79
N ARG A 251 26.00 -9.77 -1.64
CA ARG A 251 27.46 -9.87 -1.51
C ARG A 251 27.85 -11.13 -0.74
N GLU A 252 28.71 -11.98 -1.30
CA GLU A 252 29.12 -13.25 -0.65
C GLU A 252 29.96 -13.03 0.62
N ASP A 253 30.65 -11.89 0.71
CA ASP A 253 31.55 -11.53 1.80
C ASP A 253 30.89 -10.65 2.89
N GLN A 254 29.61 -10.28 2.76
CA GLN A 254 28.92 -9.40 3.71
C GLN A 254 27.66 -10.04 4.32
N VAL A 255 27.22 -9.52 5.47
CA VAL A 255 25.94 -9.91 6.08
C VAL A 255 24.81 -9.26 5.27
N ASN A 256 24.15 -10.05 4.41
CA ASN A 256 23.00 -9.58 3.63
C ASN A 256 21.74 -9.52 4.50
N ILE A 257 21.18 -8.33 4.66
CA ILE A 257 19.89 -8.10 5.32
C ILE A 257 18.90 -7.59 4.27
N ILE A 258 17.77 -8.29 4.16
CA ILE A 258 16.74 -8.00 3.16
C ILE A 258 15.55 -7.31 3.82
N ILE A 259 15.32 -6.05 3.44
CA ILE A 259 14.19 -5.26 3.92
C ILE A 259 12.98 -5.55 3.03
N HIS A 260 11.88 -6.06 3.59
CA HIS A 260 10.68 -6.39 2.83
C HIS A 260 9.40 -5.94 3.54
N GLY A 261 8.47 -5.38 2.76
CA GLY A 261 7.24 -4.77 3.27
C GLY A 261 6.90 -3.48 2.51
N HIS A 262 6.25 -2.55 3.21
CA HIS A 262 5.79 -1.27 2.68
C HIS A 262 6.16 -0.07 3.57
N GLU A 263 6.61 -0.30 4.80
CA GLU A 263 6.61 0.70 5.85
C GLU A 263 8.00 1.36 6.03
N PRO A 264 8.18 2.64 5.63
CA PRO A 264 9.49 3.29 5.65
C PRO A 264 9.98 3.58 7.07
N THR A 265 9.09 3.77 8.05
CA THR A 265 9.48 4.04 9.44
C THR A 265 10.41 2.95 9.98
N LEU A 266 10.09 1.68 9.74
CA LEU A 266 10.96 0.56 10.10
C LEU A 266 12.23 0.50 9.23
N SER A 267 12.12 0.66 7.91
CA SER A 267 13.27 0.44 7.03
C SER A 267 14.35 1.52 7.16
N GLU A 268 13.96 2.77 7.38
CA GLU A 268 14.89 3.89 7.60
C GLU A 268 15.71 3.68 8.88
N MET A 269 15.09 3.14 9.94
CA MET A 269 15.79 2.75 11.16
C MET A 269 16.72 1.54 10.95
N ILE A 270 16.37 0.59 10.06
CA ILE A 270 17.28 -0.49 9.66
C ILE A 270 18.46 0.05 8.84
N VAL A 271 18.25 1.04 7.96
CA VAL A 271 19.32 1.73 7.22
C VAL A 271 20.28 2.42 8.18
N ALA A 272 19.76 3.20 9.13
CA ALA A 272 20.57 3.84 10.16
C ALA A 272 21.37 2.83 11.00
N ALA A 273 20.75 1.73 11.45
CA ALA A 273 21.43 0.69 12.21
C ALA A 273 22.51 -0.04 11.40
N ALA A 274 22.30 -0.33 10.13
CA ALA A 274 23.31 -0.97 9.28
C ALA A 274 24.55 -0.09 9.03
N GLN A 275 24.43 1.23 9.22
CA GLN A 275 25.53 2.19 9.14
C GLN A 275 26.26 2.41 10.48
N ASP A 276 25.77 1.84 11.59
CA ASP A 276 26.40 1.98 12.90
C ASP A 276 27.80 1.33 12.92
N PRO A 277 28.87 2.09 13.25
CA PRO A 277 30.22 1.55 13.36
C PRO A 277 30.34 0.34 14.29
N GLU A 278 29.57 0.28 15.40
CA GLU A 278 29.61 -0.86 16.32
C GLU A 278 29.03 -2.13 15.68
N LEU A 279 27.96 -2.01 14.89
CA LEU A 279 27.36 -3.13 14.18
C LEU A 279 28.21 -3.57 12.98
N ILE A 280 28.87 -2.64 12.29
CA ILE A 280 29.83 -2.93 11.22
C ILE A 280 31.07 -3.67 11.77
N GLU A 281 31.67 -3.20 12.87
CA GLU A 281 32.79 -3.89 13.51
C GLU A 281 32.37 -5.22 14.14
N TYR A 282 31.12 -5.33 14.64
CA TYR A 282 30.58 -6.62 15.06
C TYR A 282 30.49 -7.61 13.90
N ALA A 283 29.98 -7.21 12.73
CA ALA A 283 29.95 -8.06 11.53
C ALA A 283 31.37 -8.51 11.12
N LYS A 284 32.36 -7.61 11.16
CA LYS A 284 33.78 -7.93 10.94
C LYS A 284 34.34 -8.91 11.96
N SER A 285 33.97 -8.79 13.24
CA SER A 285 34.35 -9.74 14.29
C SER A 285 33.82 -11.17 14.03
N LYS A 286 32.82 -11.33 13.16
CA LYS A 286 32.26 -12.63 12.73
C LYS A 286 32.77 -13.10 11.36
N GLY A 287 33.68 -12.35 10.73
CA GLY A 287 34.32 -12.74 9.47
C GLY A 287 33.66 -12.20 8.19
N ALA A 288 32.65 -11.33 8.30
CA ALA A 288 32.10 -10.59 7.15
C ALA A 288 32.90 -9.30 6.89
N ALA A 289 33.02 -8.84 5.65
CA ALA A 289 33.61 -7.55 5.31
C ALA A 289 32.77 -6.35 5.80
N GLY A 290 31.47 -6.55 6.02
CA GLY A 290 30.51 -5.54 6.48
C GLY A 290 29.07 -6.04 6.46
N ILE A 291 28.12 -5.11 6.41
CA ILE A 291 26.68 -5.35 6.29
C ILE A 291 26.23 -4.84 4.91
N ASN A 292 25.46 -5.66 4.18
CA ASN A 292 24.84 -5.30 2.91
C ASN A 292 23.33 -5.17 3.11
N LEU A 293 22.75 -4.05 2.68
CA LEU A 293 21.30 -3.87 2.61
C LEU A 293 20.82 -3.99 1.18
N ALA A 294 19.74 -4.73 0.98
CA ALA A 294 18.95 -4.74 -0.23
C ALA A 294 17.46 -4.82 0.14
N GLY A 295 16.57 -4.35 -0.74
CA GLY A 295 15.14 -4.32 -0.47
C GLY A 295 14.30 -5.16 -1.42
N ILE A 296 13.12 -5.62 -0.97
CA ILE A 296 12.09 -6.22 -1.84
C ILE A 296 10.74 -5.49 -1.68
N CYS A 297 10.07 -5.20 -2.81
CA CYS A 297 8.77 -4.51 -2.92
C CYS A 297 8.80 -3.02 -2.49
N CYS A 298 7.76 -2.51 -1.83
CA CYS A 298 7.55 -1.06 -1.73
C CYS A 298 8.52 -0.38 -0.77
N THR A 299 8.79 -0.98 0.40
CA THR A 299 9.83 -0.47 1.34
C THR A 299 11.22 -0.37 0.70
N ALA A 300 11.51 -1.23 -0.29
CA ALA A 300 12.73 -1.14 -1.10
C ALA A 300 12.74 0.09 -2.01
N ASN A 301 11.59 0.42 -2.60
CA ASN A 301 11.47 1.63 -3.41
C ASN A 301 11.59 2.89 -2.54
N GLU A 302 11.04 2.89 -1.31
CA GLU A 302 11.21 4.01 -0.37
C GLU A 302 12.69 4.26 -0.04
N THR A 303 13.44 3.22 0.37
CA THR A 303 14.87 3.35 0.71
C THR A 303 15.79 3.51 -0.50
N LEU A 304 15.43 2.96 -1.66
CA LEU A 304 16.08 3.26 -2.94
C LEU A 304 15.95 4.74 -3.29
N MET A 305 14.75 5.31 -3.18
CA MET A 305 14.46 6.69 -3.62
C MET A 305 15.12 7.76 -2.73
N ARG A 306 15.40 7.47 -1.46
CA ARG A 306 15.98 8.43 -0.51
C ARG A 306 17.44 8.17 -0.20
N GLU A 307 17.80 6.92 0.08
CA GLU A 307 19.12 6.52 0.58
C GLU A 307 19.94 5.74 -0.48
N GLY A 308 19.36 5.46 -1.66
CA GLY A 308 20.04 4.77 -2.75
C GLY A 308 20.23 3.26 -2.55
N ILE A 309 19.53 2.64 -1.59
CA ILE A 309 19.65 1.22 -1.27
C ILE A 309 19.28 0.32 -2.48
N PRO A 310 20.08 -0.71 -2.83
CA PRO A 310 19.79 -1.61 -3.95
C PRO A 310 18.51 -2.46 -3.83
N LEU A 311 17.95 -2.90 -4.97
CA LEU A 311 16.64 -3.58 -5.10
C LEU A 311 16.69 -4.91 -5.88
#